data_AF-A0A9E6BKB4-F1
#
_entry.id   AF-A0A9E6BKB4-F1
#
_cell.length_a   1.000
_cell.length_b   1.000
_cell.length_c   1.000
_cell.angle_alpha   90.00
_cell.angle_beta   90.00
_cell.angle_gamma   90.00
#
_symmetry.space_group_name_H-M   'P 1'
#
loop_
_entity.id
_entity.type
_entity.pdbx_description
1 polymer ?
#
loop_
_entity_poly.entity_id
_entity_poly.type
_entity_poly.pdbx_seq_one_letter_code
_entity_poly.pdbx_strand_id
1 'polypeptide(L)'
;MGLTLGATAQTQAGSAQDAIIAALAAQAGGATFSAAKGKAFFEATRSGGKPATPSCSTCHTKNPRAMGKTRVGKLIQPMALSLTPDRFSDPAKVAKWFRRNCKSVLGRECSPTEKGNFLTYLTNL
;
A
#
# COMPACT_ATOMS: atom_id res chain seq x y z
N MET A 1 32.72 9.22 28.08
CA MET A 1 31.99 10.13 27.17
C MET A 1 32.45 9.78 25.76
N GLY A 2 31.72 9.21 24.83
CA GLY A 2 30.36 8.69 24.71
C GLY A 2 30.26 8.35 23.22
N LEU A 3 30.19 7.06 22.84
CA LEU A 3 29.94 6.67 21.45
C LEU A 3 28.44 6.46 21.30
N THR A 4 27.76 7.40 20.65
CA THR A 4 26.38 7.24 20.22
C THR A 4 26.34 6.41 18.94
N LEU A 5 26.07 5.11 19.06
CA LEU A 5 25.57 4.31 17.94
C LEU A 5 24.11 4.70 17.70
N GLY A 6 23.87 5.55 16.70
CA GLY A 6 22.54 5.75 16.14
C GLY A 6 22.23 4.64 15.14
N ALA A 7 21.64 3.53 15.60
CA ALA A 7 21.04 2.55 14.70
C ALA A 7 19.67 3.06 14.25
N THR A 8 19.60 3.70 13.08
CA THR A 8 18.32 3.90 12.40
C THR A 8 17.87 2.56 11.86
N ALA A 9 16.88 1.94 12.50
CA ALA A 9 16.15 0.81 11.95
C ALA A 9 15.37 1.28 10.70
N GLN A 10 16.01 1.23 9.54
CA GLN A 10 15.29 1.22 8.27
C GLN A 10 14.74 -0.20 8.12
N THR A 11 13.43 -0.38 8.34
CA THR A 11 12.74 -1.57 7.86
C THR A 11 12.78 -1.52 6.34
N GLN A 12 13.82 -2.14 5.77
CA GLN A 12 14.07 -2.19 4.34
C GLN A 12 12.89 -2.90 3.68
N ALA A 13 12.15 -2.19 2.83
CA ALA A 13 11.37 -2.86 1.82
C ALA A 13 12.34 -3.74 1.00
N GLY A 14 12.00 -4.97 0.65
CA GLY A 14 12.91 -5.81 -0.13
C GLY A 14 13.28 -5.15 -1.46
N SER A 15 14.37 -5.60 -2.10
CA SER A 15 14.83 -5.03 -3.38
C SER A 15 13.76 -4.99 -4.47
N ALA A 16 12.82 -5.95 -4.45
CA ALA A 16 11.68 -5.98 -5.37
C ALA A 16 10.64 -4.88 -5.08
N GLN A 17 10.33 -4.63 -3.81
CA GLN A 17 9.42 -3.57 -3.39
C GLN A 17 10.03 -2.19 -3.71
N ASP A 18 11.31 -2.01 -3.43
CA ASP A 18 12.07 -0.80 -3.78
C ASP A 18 12.03 -0.53 -5.29
N ALA A 19 12.22 -1.56 -6.12
CA ALA A 19 12.14 -1.44 -7.58
C ALA A 19 10.75 -0.99 -8.06
N ILE A 20 9.68 -1.53 -7.47
CA ILE A 20 8.30 -1.14 -7.80
C ILE A 20 8.03 0.31 -7.36
N ILE A 21 8.48 0.71 -6.18
CA ILE A 21 8.33 2.08 -5.67
C ILE A 21 9.13 3.06 -6.54
N ALA A 22 10.36 2.73 -6.92
CA ALA A 22 11.18 3.54 -7.81
C ALA A 22 10.54 3.72 -9.20
N ALA A 23 9.97 2.65 -9.76
CA ALA A 23 9.24 2.73 -11.03
C ALA A 23 8.01 3.65 -10.95
N LEU A 24 7.29 3.65 -9.82
CA LEU A 24 6.19 4.58 -9.59
C LEU A 24 6.69 6.02 -9.44
N ALA A 25 7.84 6.24 -8.81
CA ALA A 25 8.43 7.58 -8.68
C ALA A 25 8.78 8.13 -10.06
N ALA A 26 9.39 7.33 -10.94
CA ALA A 26 9.67 7.71 -12.32
C ALA A 26 8.39 8.08 -13.10
N GLN A 27 7.32 7.29 -12.96
CA GLN A 27 6.02 7.58 -13.56
C GLN A 27 5.35 8.84 -12.99
N ALA A 28 5.72 9.23 -11.76
CA ALA A 28 5.23 10.42 -11.08
C ALA A 28 6.13 11.66 -11.29
N GLY A 29 7.06 11.62 -12.25
CA GLY A 29 7.98 12.74 -12.50
C GLY A 29 9.05 12.91 -11.43
N GLY A 30 9.48 11.81 -10.78
CA GLY A 30 10.50 11.84 -9.72
C GLY A 30 9.96 12.19 -8.34
N ALA A 31 8.65 12.03 -8.10
CA ALA A 31 8.03 12.40 -6.83
C ALA A 31 8.55 11.57 -5.64
N THR A 32 8.74 12.23 -4.50
CA THR A 32 8.92 11.57 -3.20
C THR A 32 7.56 11.20 -2.61
N PHE A 33 7.45 9.97 -2.10
CA PHE A 33 6.21 9.47 -1.51
C PHE A 33 6.16 9.67 0.02
N SER A 34 4.95 9.73 0.55
CA SER A 34 4.66 9.98 1.96
C SER A 34 3.80 8.87 2.55
N ALA A 35 4.34 8.18 3.56
CA ALA A 35 3.59 7.19 4.34
C ALA A 35 2.33 7.79 4.99
N ALA A 36 2.39 9.04 5.47
CA ALA A 36 1.23 9.73 6.04
C ALA A 36 0.11 9.91 5.01
N LYS A 37 0.43 10.35 3.78
CA LYS A 37 -0.54 10.44 2.70
C LYS A 37 -1.08 9.06 2.29
N GLY A 38 -0.24 8.03 2.32
CA GLY A 38 -0.64 6.64 2.07
C GLY A 38 -1.64 6.11 3.08
N LYS A 39 -1.41 6.36 4.38
CA LYS A 39 -2.35 6.01 5.46
C LYS A 39 -3.69 6.71 5.27
N ALA A 40 -3.67 8.03 5.08
CA ALA A 40 -4.88 8.81 4.85
C ALA A 40 -5.65 8.30 3.62
N PHE A 41 -4.94 7.95 2.55
CA PHE A 41 -5.54 7.38 1.35
C PHE A 41 -6.19 6.01 1.62
N PHE A 42 -5.52 5.12 2.35
CA PHE A 42 -6.00 3.77 2.71
C PHE A 42 -7.27 3.82 3.58
N GLU A 43 -7.33 4.74 4.54
CA GLU A 43 -8.42 4.85 5.50
C GLU A 43 -9.63 5.64 4.97
N ALA A 44 -9.44 6.46 3.94
CA ALA A 44 -10.49 7.32 3.41
C ALA A 44 -11.71 6.54 2.90
N THR A 45 -12.89 7.10 3.15
CA THR A 45 -14.17 6.70 2.55
C THR A 45 -14.40 7.48 1.26
N ARG A 46 -14.90 6.81 0.23
CA ARG A 46 -15.07 7.32 -1.13
C ARG A 46 -16.47 7.01 -1.63
N SER A 47 -17.02 7.91 -2.45
CA SER A 47 -18.33 7.77 -3.09
C SER A 47 -18.25 7.54 -4.60
N GLY A 48 -17.06 7.66 -5.21
CA GLY A 48 -16.89 7.52 -6.66
C GLY A 48 -16.87 6.08 -7.18
N GLY A 49 -16.64 5.10 -6.31
CA GLY A 49 -16.59 3.68 -6.66
C GLY A 49 -17.89 2.93 -6.44
N LYS A 50 -17.78 1.61 -6.25
CA LYS A 50 -18.91 0.75 -5.91
C LYS A 50 -19.39 1.06 -4.49
N PRO A 51 -20.72 1.22 -4.25
CA PRO A 51 -21.25 1.51 -2.92
C PRO A 51 -20.85 0.49 -1.84
N ALA A 52 -20.68 -0.79 -2.24
CA ALA A 52 -20.32 -1.88 -1.33
C ALA A 52 -18.82 -1.92 -0.96
N THR A 53 -17.97 -1.08 -1.57
CA THR A 53 -16.52 -1.04 -1.29
C THR A 53 -16.03 0.41 -1.21
N PRO A 54 -16.50 1.21 -0.26
CA PRO A 54 -16.21 2.64 -0.22
C PRO A 54 -14.80 2.96 0.30
N SER A 55 -14.06 1.99 0.85
CA SER A 55 -12.70 2.20 1.38
C SER A 55 -11.83 0.97 1.15
N CYS A 56 -10.49 1.14 1.13
CA CYS A 56 -9.56 0.01 1.13
C CYS A 56 -9.76 -0.86 2.39
N SER A 57 -10.09 -0.21 3.51
CA SER A 57 -10.35 -0.86 4.80
C SER A 57 -11.58 -1.77 4.80
N THR A 58 -12.47 -1.68 3.81
CA THR A 58 -13.63 -2.59 3.68
C THR A 58 -13.21 -4.06 3.59
N CYS A 59 -12.10 -4.34 2.88
CA CYS A 59 -11.57 -5.71 2.77
C CYS A 59 -10.32 -5.94 3.63
N HIS A 60 -9.53 -4.89 3.88
CA HIS A 60 -8.21 -5.00 4.51
C HIS A 60 -8.19 -4.58 5.99
N THR A 61 -9.35 -4.26 6.56
CA THR A 61 -9.52 -3.70 7.91
C THR A 61 -8.87 -2.31 8.05
N LYS A 62 -9.11 -1.63 9.18
CA LYS A 62 -8.41 -0.38 9.53
C LYS A 62 -6.98 -0.62 10.02
N ASN A 63 -6.64 -1.84 10.44
CA ASN A 63 -5.31 -2.21 10.88
C ASN A 63 -4.64 -3.08 9.81
N PRO A 64 -3.71 -2.57 8.98
CA PRO A 64 -3.09 -3.35 7.91
C PRO A 64 -2.27 -4.56 8.39
N ARG A 65 -1.98 -4.67 9.69
CA ARG A 65 -1.34 -5.86 10.30
C ARG A 65 -2.34 -6.98 10.59
N ALA A 66 -3.64 -6.69 10.63
CA ALA A 66 -4.67 -7.71 10.82
C ALA A 66 -4.99 -8.42 9.49
N MET A 67 -5.46 -9.66 9.60
CA MET A 67 -6.04 -10.36 8.46
C MET A 67 -7.32 -9.66 7.99
N GLY A 68 -7.43 -9.46 6.68
CA GLY A 68 -8.63 -8.98 6.02
C GLY A 68 -9.56 -10.11 5.58
N LYS A 69 -10.67 -9.74 4.97
CA LYS A 69 -11.62 -10.68 4.34
C LYS A 69 -12.17 -10.09 3.05
N THR A 70 -12.36 -10.93 2.04
CA THR A 70 -13.15 -10.58 0.86
C THR A 70 -14.63 -10.44 1.24
N ARG A 71 -15.44 -9.86 0.35
CA ARG A 71 -16.90 -9.72 0.55
C ARG A 71 -17.63 -11.06 0.73
N VAL A 72 -17.04 -12.17 0.27
CA VAL A 72 -17.60 -13.52 0.42
C VAL A 72 -16.94 -14.30 1.57
N GLY A 73 -16.21 -13.63 2.45
CA GLY A 73 -15.67 -14.20 3.68
C GLY A 73 -14.29 -14.86 3.56
N LYS A 74 -13.75 -15.04 2.35
CA LYS A 74 -12.38 -15.59 2.18
C LYS A 74 -11.34 -14.69 2.84
N LEU A 75 -10.46 -15.26 3.65
CA LEU A 75 -9.38 -14.56 4.33
C LEU A 75 -8.39 -13.91 3.35
N ILE A 76 -7.90 -12.74 3.73
CA ILE A 76 -6.83 -12.01 3.05
C ILE A 76 -5.71 -11.85 4.07
N GLN A 77 -4.48 -12.27 3.72
CA GLN A 77 -3.31 -12.05 4.57
C GLN A 77 -3.11 -10.57 4.90
N PRO A 78 -2.39 -10.21 5.97
CA PRO A 78 -2.07 -8.82 6.27
C PRO A 78 -1.51 -8.06 5.07
N MET A 79 -1.75 -6.75 5.05
CA MET A 79 -1.23 -5.85 4.02
C MET A 79 0.13 -5.26 4.41
N ALA A 80 0.42 -5.17 5.70
CA ALA A 80 1.72 -4.79 6.23
C ALA A 80 2.81 -5.77 5.76
N LEU A 81 3.91 -5.24 5.23
CA LEU A 81 5.00 -6.05 4.69
C LEU A 81 5.68 -6.87 5.80
N SER A 82 5.79 -6.32 7.02
CA SER A 82 6.40 -7.00 8.17
C SER A 82 5.76 -8.35 8.51
N LEU A 83 4.47 -8.54 8.20
CA LEU A 83 3.74 -9.78 8.48
C LEU A 83 3.49 -10.64 7.24
N THR A 84 3.81 -10.14 6.05
CA THR A 84 3.63 -10.90 4.80
C THR A 84 4.75 -10.49 3.82
N PRO A 85 5.96 -11.05 3.97
CA PRO A 85 7.18 -10.55 3.30
C PRO A 85 7.17 -10.64 1.77
N ASP A 86 6.33 -11.50 1.18
CA ASP A 86 6.13 -11.60 -0.27
C ASP A 86 5.15 -10.54 -0.82
N ARG A 87 4.60 -9.67 0.03
CA ARG A 87 3.76 -8.56 -0.42
C ARG A 87 4.55 -7.61 -1.30
N PHE A 88 3.89 -7.15 -2.35
CA PHE A 88 4.41 -6.12 -3.26
C PHE A 88 5.74 -6.47 -3.95
N SER A 89 6.06 -7.75 -4.12
CA SER A 89 7.29 -8.20 -4.79
C SER A 89 7.10 -8.51 -6.28
N ASP A 90 5.88 -8.82 -6.71
CA ASP A 90 5.52 -9.13 -8.11
C ASP A 90 4.85 -7.90 -8.77
N PRO A 91 5.52 -7.21 -9.71
CA PRO A 91 4.99 -6.03 -10.38
C PRO A 91 3.67 -6.28 -11.10
N ALA A 92 3.50 -7.44 -11.74
CA ALA A 92 2.29 -7.79 -12.47
C ALA A 92 1.11 -8.02 -11.51
N LYS A 93 1.36 -8.69 -10.38
CA LYS A 93 0.36 -8.87 -9.31
C LYS A 93 -0.03 -7.53 -8.70
N VAL A 94 0.93 -6.65 -8.42
CA VAL A 94 0.69 -5.29 -7.89
C VAL A 94 -0.16 -4.47 -8.87
N ALA A 95 0.24 -4.41 -10.14
CA ALA A 95 -0.49 -3.67 -11.18
C ALA A 95 -1.92 -4.18 -11.36
N LYS A 96 -2.12 -5.51 -11.39
CA LYS A 96 -3.44 -6.15 -11.48
C LYS A 96 -4.34 -5.72 -10.33
N TRP A 97 -3.86 -5.79 -9.09
CA TRP A 97 -4.68 -5.49 -7.92
C TRP A 97 -4.95 -4.01 -7.76
N PHE A 98 -3.98 -3.12 -8.05
CA PHE A 98 -4.29 -1.69 -8.11
C PHE A 98 -5.36 -1.38 -9.15
N ARG A 99 -5.27 -1.91 -10.37
CA ARG A 99 -6.29 -1.67 -11.40
C ARG A 99 -7.70 -2.07 -10.93
N ARG A 100 -7.85 -3.24 -10.31
CA ARG A 100 -9.15 -3.75 -9.84
C ARG A 100 -9.66 -3.00 -8.61
N ASN A 101 -8.80 -2.78 -7.62
CA ASN A 101 -9.20 -2.24 -6.34
C ASN A 101 -9.41 -0.72 -6.41
N CYS A 102 -8.57 0.01 -7.15
CA CYS A 102 -8.77 1.45 -7.39
C CYS A 102 -10.10 1.68 -8.12
N LYS A 103 -10.41 0.92 -9.18
CA LYS A 103 -11.72 1.06 -9.87
C LYS A 103 -12.90 0.73 -8.95
N SER A 104 -12.74 -0.25 -8.06
CA SER A 104 -13.81 -0.63 -7.13
C SER A 104 -14.03 0.43 -6.04
N VAL A 105 -12.98 1.04 -5.51
CA VAL A 105 -13.06 2.01 -4.39
C VAL A 105 -13.26 3.44 -4.88
N LEU A 106 -12.55 3.84 -5.94
CA LEU A 106 -12.50 5.21 -6.44
C LEU A 106 -13.35 5.45 -7.69
N GLY A 107 -13.74 4.40 -8.41
CA GLY A 107 -14.37 4.52 -9.73
C GLY A 107 -13.39 4.83 -10.86
N ARG A 108 -12.10 5.00 -10.55
CA ARG A 108 -11.01 5.31 -11.49
C ARG A 108 -9.74 4.55 -11.15
N GLU A 109 -8.74 4.63 -12.04
CA GLU A 109 -7.40 4.16 -11.70
C GLU A 109 -6.72 5.12 -10.72
N CYS A 110 -5.87 4.55 -9.86
CA CYS A 110 -5.01 5.36 -9.00
C CYS A 110 -3.88 5.98 -9.82
N SER A 111 -3.52 7.22 -9.51
CA SER A 111 -2.34 7.87 -10.07
C SER A 111 -1.05 7.19 -9.59
N PRO A 112 0.09 7.38 -10.27
CA PRO A 112 1.39 6.91 -9.79
C PRO A 112 1.69 7.39 -8.36
N THR A 113 1.40 8.66 -8.05
CA THR A 113 1.59 9.24 -6.72
C THR A 113 0.71 8.59 -5.65
N GLU A 114 -0.56 8.29 -5.95
CA GLU A 114 -1.45 7.58 -5.02
C GLU A 114 -0.93 6.17 -4.73
N LYS A 115 -0.49 5.43 -5.75
CA LYS A 115 0.09 4.08 -5.61
C LYS A 115 1.38 4.13 -4.81
N GLY A 116 2.26 5.08 -5.08
CA GLY A 116 3.54 5.25 -4.39
C GLY A 116 3.36 5.53 -2.91
N ASN A 117 2.53 6.53 -2.57
CA ASN A 117 2.18 6.84 -1.18
C ASN A 117 1.59 5.61 -0.46
N PHE A 118 0.69 4.88 -1.11
CA PHE A 118 0.09 3.67 -0.57
C PHE A 118 1.10 2.56 -0.29
N LEU A 119 2.06 2.33 -1.19
CA LEU A 119 3.09 1.32 -0.99
C LEU A 119 4.06 1.73 0.11
N THR A 120 4.59 2.95 0.11
CA THR A 120 5.42 3.49 1.20
C THR A 120 4.71 3.42 2.56
N TYR A 121 3.40 3.67 2.54
CA TYR A 121 2.40 3.14 3.44
C TYR A 121 2.77 1.84 4.16
N LEU A 122 2.51 0.78 3.41
CA LEU A 122 2.39 -0.59 3.89
C LEU A 122 3.74 -1.29 3.99
N THR A 123 4.75 -0.85 3.24
CA THR A 123 6.12 -1.37 3.34
C THR A 123 6.81 -0.92 4.62
N ASN A 124 6.41 0.21 5.19
CA ASN A 124 6.90 0.71 6.47
C ASN A 124 6.12 0.14 7.68
N LEU A 125 5.16 -0.76 7.43
CA LEU A 125 4.39 -1.44 8.47
C LEU A 125 4.80 -2.88 8.63
#